data_AF-R9A6H8-F1
#
_entry.id   AF-R9A6H8-F1
#
_cell.length_a   1.000
_cell.length_b   1.000
_cell.length_c   1.000
_cell.angle_alpha   90.00
_cell.angle_beta   90.00
_cell.angle_gamma   90.00
#
_symmetry.space_group_name_H-M   'P 1'
#
loop_
_entity.id
_entity.type
_entity.pdbx_description
1 polymer ?
#
loop_
_entity_poly.entity_id
_entity_poly.type
_entity_poly.pdbx_seq_one_letter_code
_entity_poly.pdbx_strand_id
1 'polypeptide(L)'
;MEYIESLLDEYFDLSQTLGNLGGPEKAIELYDGLLGLEEEICWECSLPASTKYRGLFRMIPKDVSKEDYIKTAVQTLSREKARFFYSPNNGLFETFKAA
;
A
#
# COMPACT_ATOMS: atom_id res chain seq x y z
N MET A 1 6.96 17.18 -2.65
CA MET A 1 6.14 15.96 -2.63
C MET A 1 7.09 14.82 -2.91
N GLU A 2 7.20 13.88 -1.97
CA GLU A 2 8.01 12.67 -2.16
C GLU A 2 7.34 11.77 -3.22
N TYR A 3 8.11 10.89 -3.86
CA TYR A 3 7.58 10.03 -4.93
C TYR A 3 6.39 9.18 -4.44
N ILE A 4 6.51 8.62 -3.25
CA ILE A 4 5.46 7.82 -2.61
C ILE A 4 4.16 8.61 -2.37
N GLU A 5 4.26 9.91 -2.04
CA GLU A 5 3.09 10.76 -1.83
C GLU A 5 2.35 10.98 -3.16
N SER A 6 3.08 11.16 -4.26
CA SER A 6 2.50 11.29 -5.60
C SER A 6 1.77 10.01 -6.04
N LEU A 7 2.35 8.83 -5.78
CA LEU A 7 1.70 7.55 -6.09
C LEU A 7 0.41 7.36 -5.28
N LEU A 8 0.43 7.73 -4.01
CA LEU A 8 -0.74 7.66 -3.13
C LEU A 8 -1.82 8.66 -3.58
N ASP A 9 -1.42 9.85 -4.00
CA ASP A 9 -2.34 10.86 -4.53
C ASP A 9 -3.08 10.34 -5.78
N GLU A 10 -2.34 9.81 -6.75
CA GLU A 10 -2.91 9.21 -7.96
C GLU A 10 -3.81 8.01 -7.64
N TYR A 11 -3.38 7.15 -6.72
CA TYR A 11 -4.18 6.01 -6.27
C TYR A 11 -5.51 6.46 -5.67
N PHE A 12 -5.51 7.51 -4.85
CA PHE A 12 -6.73 8.05 -4.25
C PHE A 12 -7.71 8.51 -5.33
N ASP A 13 -7.26 9.32 -6.29
CA ASP A 13 -8.12 9.85 -7.35
C ASP A 13 -8.70 8.75 -8.25
N LEU A 14 -7.87 7.78 -8.65
CA LEU A 14 -8.32 6.65 -9.45
C LEU A 14 -9.30 5.76 -8.69
N SER A 15 -9.07 5.53 -7.39
CA SER A 15 -9.97 4.71 -6.56
C SER A 15 -11.36 5.35 -6.41
N GLN A 16 -11.43 6.67 -6.25
CA GLN A 16 -12.68 7.42 -6.19
C GLN A 16 -13.40 7.38 -7.55
N THR A 17 -12.64 7.56 -8.63
CA THR A 17 -13.17 7.49 -10.00
C THR A 17 -13.76 6.11 -10.28
N LEU A 18 -13.05 5.03 -9.94
CA LEU A 18 -13.53 3.66 -10.08
C LEU A 18 -14.79 3.41 -9.25
N GLY A 19 -14.82 3.91 -8.01
CA GLY A 19 -16.00 3.85 -7.13
C GLY A 19 -17.22 4.52 -7.76
N ASN A 20 -17.04 5.72 -8.34
CA ASN A 20 -18.10 6.49 -9.00
C ASN A 20 -18.62 5.82 -10.28
N LEU A 21 -17.75 5.09 -11.01
CA LEU A 21 -18.13 4.30 -12.19
C LEU A 21 -18.81 2.97 -11.85
N GLY A 22 -18.93 2.64 -10.55
CA GLY A 22 -19.61 1.46 -10.05
C GLY A 22 -18.73 0.22 -9.92
N GLY A 23 -17.42 0.42 -9.81
CA GLY A 23 -16.47 -0.60 -9.36
C GLY A 23 -15.71 -1.34 -10.45
N PRO A 24 -14.86 -2.31 -10.06
CA PRO A 24 -13.91 -3.02 -10.93
C PRO A 24 -14.55 -3.65 -12.18
N GLU A 25 -15.76 -4.21 -12.04
CA GLU A 25 -16.45 -4.88 -13.15
C GLU A 25 -16.88 -3.92 -14.26
N LYS A 26 -17.09 -2.64 -13.93
CA LYS A 26 -17.58 -1.63 -14.88
C LYS A 26 -16.48 -0.80 -15.53
N ALA A 27 -15.29 -0.75 -14.92
CA ALA A 27 -14.14 -0.02 -15.44
C ALA A 27 -12.85 -0.80 -15.20
N ILE A 28 -12.71 -1.92 -15.92
CA ILE A 28 -11.60 -2.87 -15.79
C ILE A 28 -10.24 -2.19 -16.03
N GLU A 29 -10.13 -1.34 -17.06
CA GLU A 29 -8.87 -0.63 -17.36
C GLU A 29 -8.40 0.24 -16.19
N LEU A 30 -9.32 0.91 -15.50
CA LEU A 30 -8.99 1.71 -14.31
C LEU A 30 -8.60 0.83 -13.13
N TYR A 31 -9.26 -0.33 -12.98
CA TYR A 31 -8.92 -1.29 -11.96
C TYR A 31 -7.53 -1.88 -12.18
N ASP A 32 -7.16 -2.21 -13.42
CA ASP A 32 -5.82 -2.67 -13.77
C ASP A 32 -4.77 -1.57 -13.50
N GLY A 33 -5.08 -0.31 -13.79
CA GLY A 33 -4.23 0.83 -13.42
C GLY A 33 -3.99 0.94 -11.90
N LEU A 34 -5.05 0.76 -11.09
CA LEU A 34 -4.92 0.73 -9.63
C LEU A 34 -4.06 -0.44 -9.14
N LEU A 35 -4.17 -1.62 -9.76
CA LEU A 35 -3.31 -2.75 -9.42
C LEU A 35 -1.84 -2.49 -9.75
N GLY A 36 -1.56 -1.76 -10.83
CA GLY A 36 -0.22 -1.29 -11.18
C GLY A 36 0.35 -0.34 -10.12
N LEU A 37 -0.42 0.67 -9.73
CA LEU A 37 -0.03 1.60 -8.65
C LEU A 37 0.21 0.88 -7.33
N GLU A 38 -0.61 -0.12 -6.99
CA GLU A 38 -0.41 -0.91 -5.78
C GLU A 38 0.92 -1.66 -5.75
N GLU A 39 1.33 -2.20 -6.90
CA GLU A 39 2.62 -2.86 -7.03
C GLU A 39 3.76 -1.86 -6.88
N GLU A 40 3.65 -0.71 -7.52
CA GLU A 40 4.66 0.35 -7.47
C GLU A 40 4.84 0.94 -6.07
N ILE A 41 3.74 1.22 -5.35
CA ILE A 41 3.74 1.66 -3.95
C ILE A 41 4.46 0.63 -3.07
N CYS A 42 4.20 -0.66 -3.28
CA CYS A 42 4.86 -1.73 -2.53
C CYS A 42 6.37 -1.77 -2.83
N TRP A 43 6.77 -1.65 -4.09
CA TRP A 43 8.17 -1.62 -4.51
C TRP A 43 8.94 -0.45 -3.90
N GLU A 44 8.38 0.76 -3.95
CA GLU A 44 8.97 1.96 -3.35
C GLU A 44 9.16 1.78 -1.83
N CYS A 45 8.20 1.12 -1.17
CA CYS A 45 8.30 0.81 0.25
C CYS A 45 9.19 -0.41 0.55
N SER A 46 9.75 -1.07 -0.47
CA SER A 46 10.51 -2.32 -0.35
C SER A 46 9.71 -3.42 0.37
N LEU A 47 8.39 -3.44 0.14
CA LEU A 47 7.45 -4.41 0.65
C LEU A 47 7.02 -5.36 -0.49
N PRO A 48 6.79 -6.65 -0.23
CA PRO A 48 6.21 -7.55 -1.22
C PRO A 48 4.81 -7.07 -1.64
N ALA A 49 4.50 -7.10 -2.93
CA ALA A 49 3.17 -6.73 -3.46
C ALA A 49 2.09 -7.81 -3.19
N SER A 50 2.04 -8.33 -1.96
CA SER A 50 1.03 -9.29 -1.51
C SER A 50 -0.23 -8.59 -1.04
N THR A 51 -1.35 -9.32 -0.97
CA THR A 51 -2.64 -8.82 -0.44
C THR A 51 -2.49 -8.15 0.92
N LYS A 52 -1.61 -8.65 1.79
CA LYS A 52 -1.34 -8.07 3.12
C LYS A 52 -0.84 -6.61 3.00
N TYR A 53 0.16 -6.37 2.16
CA TYR A 53 0.82 -5.07 2.06
C TYR A 53 0.04 -4.09 1.17
N ARG A 54 -0.55 -4.59 0.08
CA ARG A 54 -1.51 -3.79 -0.73
C ARG A 54 -2.69 -3.31 0.10
N GLY A 55 -3.13 -4.11 1.07
CA GLY A 55 -4.18 -3.74 2.02
C GLY A 55 -3.88 -2.54 2.92
N LEU A 56 -2.61 -2.16 3.08
CA LEU A 56 -2.21 -1.10 4.02
C LEU A 56 -2.65 0.30 3.59
N PHE A 57 -2.76 0.53 2.29
CA PHE A 57 -3.15 1.82 1.70
C PHE A 57 -4.46 1.74 0.89
N ARG A 58 -5.04 0.53 0.71
CA ARG A 58 -6.41 0.36 0.18
C ARG A 58 -7.51 0.89 1.10
N MET A 59 -7.22 1.10 2.38
CA MET A 59 -8.20 1.55 3.37
C MET A 59 -8.49 3.05 3.19
N ILE A 60 -9.38 3.38 2.25
CA ILE A 60 -9.87 4.75 2.05
C ILE A 60 -11.24 4.86 2.74
N PRO A 61 -11.31 5.50 3.92
CA PRO A 61 -12.60 5.76 4.55
C PRO A 61 -13.45 6.66 3.66
N LYS A 62 -14.75 6.36 3.59
CA LYS A 62 -15.72 7.37 3.13
C LYS A 62 -15.57 8.55 4.10
N ASP A 63 -15.41 9.76 3.57
CA ASP A 63 -15.25 11.01 4.33
C ASP A 63 -13.82 11.38 4.79
N VAL A 64 -12.79 10.71 4.29
CA VAL A 64 -11.39 11.16 4.49
C VAL A 64 -10.94 12.11 3.39
N SER A 65 -10.26 13.19 3.78
CA SER A 65 -9.59 14.07 2.84
C SER A 65 -8.39 13.35 2.21
N LYS A 66 -8.08 13.70 0.96
CA LYS A 66 -6.90 13.19 0.25
C LYS A 66 -5.60 13.39 1.05
N GLU A 67 -5.43 14.56 1.67
CA GLU A 67 -4.25 14.86 2.50
C GLU A 67 -4.15 13.93 3.72
N ASP A 68 -5.27 13.71 4.43
CA ASP A 68 -5.31 12.82 5.59
C ASP A 68 -5.05 11.36 5.19
N TYR A 69 -5.56 10.95 4.02
CA TYR A 69 -5.29 9.65 3.44
C TYR A 69 -3.79 9.46 3.18
N ILE A 70 -3.15 10.38 2.43
CA ILE A 70 -1.73 10.30 2.07
C ILE A 70 -0.89 10.24 3.35
N LYS A 71 -1.15 11.14 4.31
CA LYS A 71 -0.44 11.18 5.58
C LYS A 71 -0.56 9.86 6.35
N THR A 72 -1.75 9.30 6.44
CA THR A 72 -2.01 8.03 7.16
C THR A 72 -1.37 6.84 6.46
N ALA A 73 -1.45 6.80 5.14
CA ALA A 73 -0.87 5.74 4.31
C ALA A 73 0.66 5.73 4.42
N VAL A 74 1.32 6.90 4.29
CA VAL A 74 2.78 7.03 4.45
C VAL A 74 3.25 6.57 5.83
N GLN A 75 2.55 6.99 6.90
CA GLN A 75 2.88 6.55 8.26
C GLN A 75 2.72 5.03 8.44
N THR A 76 1.66 4.46 7.88
CA THR A 76 1.40 3.02 7.94
C THR A 76 2.46 2.23 7.17
N LEU A 77 2.77 2.65 5.95
CA LEU A 77 3.79 2.04 5.10
C LEU A 77 5.18 2.11 5.73
N SER A 78 5.55 3.25 6.30
CA SER A 78 6.83 3.42 6.99
C SER A 78 6.97 2.51 8.21
N ARG A 79 5.89 2.37 9.00
CA ARG A 79 5.85 1.46 10.14
C ARG A 79 5.98 -0.01 9.72
N GLU A 80 5.25 -0.42 8.68
CA GLU A 80 5.28 -1.80 8.19
C GLU A 80 6.60 -2.13 7.47
N LYS A 81 7.18 -1.17 6.75
CA LYS A 81 8.55 -1.25 6.22
C LYS A 81 9.54 -1.53 7.36
N ALA A 82 9.53 -0.70 8.40
CA ALA A 82 10.41 -0.91 9.55
C ALA A 82 10.19 -2.29 10.21
N ARG A 83 8.94 -2.71 10.40
CA ARG A 83 8.62 -4.05 10.93
C ARG A 83 9.13 -5.16 10.01
N PHE A 84 8.98 -5.03 8.69
CA PHE A 84 9.43 -6.04 7.76
C PHE A 84 10.95 -6.24 7.81
N PHE A 85 11.73 -5.16 7.90
CA PHE A 85 13.20 -5.24 7.97
C PHE A 85 13.74 -5.56 9.37
N TYR A 86 13.07 -5.09 10.43
CA TYR A 86 13.59 -5.15 11.80
C TYR A 86 12.81 -6.09 12.72
N SER A 87 11.85 -6.87 12.22
CA SER A 87 11.27 -7.95 13.03
C SER A 87 12.35 -8.99 13.33
N PRO A 88 12.70 -9.23 14.61
CA PRO A 88 13.47 -10.40 14.97
C PRO A 88 12.61 -11.61 14.61
N ASN A 89 12.95 -12.32 13.54
CA ASN A 89 12.39 -13.64 13.31
C ASN A 89 12.88 -14.52 14.48
N ASN A 90 12.05 -14.70 15.50
CA ASN A 90 12.31 -15.68 16.57
C ASN A 90 12.50 -17.10 16.00
N GLY A 91 12.03 -17.38 14.77
CA GLY A 91 12.27 -18.64 14.06
C GLY A 91 13.65 -18.77 13.39
N LEU A 92 14.39 -17.68 13.16
CA LEU A 92 15.73 -17.71 12.56
C LEU A 92 16.84 -17.66 13.63
N PHE A 93 16.54 -17.19 14.84
CA PHE A 93 17.50 -17.15 15.94
C PHE A 93 17.76 -18.52 16.59
N GLU A 94 16.84 -19.49 16.45
CA GLU A 94 17.05 -20.84 16.98
C GLU A 94 17.94 -21.72 16.09
N THR A 95 17.95 -21.51 14.78
CA THR A 95 18.82 -22.27 13.86
C THR A 95 20.30 -21.92 13.97
N PHE A 96 20.66 -20.73 14.47
CA PHE A 96 22.06 -20.31 14.62
C PHE A 96 22.65 -20.58 16.02
N LYS A 97 21.87 -21.09 16.98
CA LYS A 97 22.39 -21.51 18.30
C LYS A 97 22.72 -23.00 18.38
N ALA A 98 22.41 -23.78 17.35
CA ALA A 98 22.60 -25.23 17.31
C ALA A 98 23.72 -25.69 16.34
N ALA A 99 24.63 -24.79 15.95
CA ALA A 99 25.81 -25.09 15.15
C ALA A 99 27.10 -24.89 15.95
#